data_AF-A0A5F2GQE5-F1
#
_entry.id   AF-A0A5F2GQE5-F1
#
_cell.length_a   1.000
_cell.length_b   1.000
_cell.length_c   1.000
_cell.angle_alpha   90.00
_cell.angle_beta   90.00
_cell.angle_gamma   90.00
#
_symmetry.space_group_name_H-M   'P 1'
#
loop_
_entity.id
_entity.type
_entity.pdbx_description
1 polymer ?
#
loop_
_entity_poly.entity_id
_entity_poly.type
_entity_poly.pdbx_seq_one_letter_code
_entity_poly.pdbx_strand_id
1 'polypeptide(L)'
;MIGKFVERIKGLIVVVLMLLLTLAIGGAVVALIGAIFGLSSVKHVGGSIAFLGAVGFFGWMFVTGDLAGALLGRSRQGPGDENNKNAKVDKNA
;
A
#
# COMPACT_ATOMS: atom_id res chain seq x y z
N MET A 1 21.31 5.62 -13.79
CA MET A 1 20.33 5.07 -14.76
C MET A 1 19.25 4.22 -14.07
N ILE A 2 19.60 3.39 -13.08
CA ILE A 2 18.68 2.51 -12.33
C ILE A 2 17.55 3.26 -11.58
N GLY A 3 17.83 4.42 -10.97
CA GLY A 3 16.85 5.16 -10.17
C GLY A 3 15.59 5.59 -10.95
N LYS A 4 15.79 6.13 -12.16
CA LYS A 4 14.69 6.50 -13.08
C LYS A 4 13.83 5.31 -13.50
N PHE A 5 14.40 4.11 -13.51
CA PHE A 5 13.70 2.88 -13.88
C PHE A 5 12.81 2.39 -12.74
N VAL A 6 13.33 2.40 -11.51
CA VAL A 6 12.58 2.06 -10.29
C VAL A 6 11.43 3.02 -10.08
N GLU A 7 11.62 4.31 -10.34
CA GLU A 7 10.59 5.34 -10.20
C GLU A 7 9.41 5.14 -11.16
N ARG A 8 9.70 4.75 -12.41
CA ARG A 8 8.67 4.34 -13.38
C ARG A 8 7.94 3.07 -12.95
N ILE A 9 8.66 2.07 -12.45
CA ILE A 9 8.08 0.82 -11.94
C ILE A 9 7.16 1.11 -10.76
N LYS A 10 7.57 2.00 -9.84
CA LYS A 10 6.77 2.40 -8.67
C LYS A 10 5.47 3.11 -9.11
N GLY A 11 5.58 4.02 -10.08
CA GLY A 11 4.40 4.67 -10.67
C GLY A 11 3.47 3.66 -11.36
N LEU A 12 4.01 2.72 -12.12
CA LEU A 12 3.24 1.66 -12.78
C LEU A 12 2.49 0.79 -11.76
N ILE A 13 3.17 0.39 -10.67
CA ILE A 13 2.56 -0.40 -9.59
C ILE A 13 1.41 0.36 -8.93
N VAL A 14 1.58 1.66 -8.65
CA VAL A 14 0.52 2.50 -8.07
C VAL A 14 -0.68 2.60 -9.01
N VAL A 15 -0.46 2.74 -10.32
CA VAL A 15 -1.53 2.76 -11.33
C VAL A 15 -2.27 1.42 -11.37
N VAL A 16 -1.55 0.30 -11.35
CA VAL A 16 -2.14 -1.05 -11.32
C VAL A 16 -2.95 -1.27 -10.03
N LEU A 17 -2.44 -0.85 -8.88
CA LEU A 17 -3.16 -0.88 -7.61
C LEU A 17 -4.43 -0.03 -7.67
N MET A 18 -4.35 1.20 -8.19
CA MET A 18 -5.53 2.05 -8.36
C MET A 18 -6.59 1.38 -9.25
N LEU A 19 -6.19 0.81 -10.39
CA LEU A 19 -7.10 0.09 -11.31
C LEU A 19 -7.78 -1.12 -10.65
N LEU A 20 -7.04 -1.94 -9.92
CA LEU A 20 -7.57 -3.09 -9.18
C LEU A 20 -8.59 -2.64 -8.12
N LEU A 21 -8.32 -1.52 -7.44
CA LEU A 21 -9.22 -0.95 -6.44
C LEU A 21 -10.52 -0.45 -7.07
N THR A 22 -10.46 0.28 -8.20
CA THR A 22 -11.68 0.71 -8.90
C THR A 22 -12.49 -0.48 -9.38
N LEU A 23 -11.83 -1.55 -9.84
CA LEU A 23 -12.51 -2.78 -10.26
C LEU A 23 -13.20 -3.48 -9.08
N ALA A 24 -12.57 -3.52 -7.91
CA ALA A 24 -13.16 -4.08 -6.70
C ALA A 24 -14.40 -3.29 -6.24
N ILE A 25 -14.31 -1.96 -6.26
CA ILE A 25 -15.43 -1.07 -5.92
C ILE A 25 -16.58 -1.25 -6.92
N GLY A 26 -16.27 -1.26 -8.23
CA GLY A 26 -17.26 -1.51 -9.27
C GLY A 26 -17.95 -2.86 -9.11
N GLY A 27 -17.19 -3.93 -8.84
CA GLY A 27 -17.73 -5.26 -8.55
C GLY A 27 -18.63 -5.27 -7.31
N ALA A 28 -18.24 -4.58 -6.24
CA ALA A 28 -19.01 -4.49 -5.01
C ALA A 28 -20.35 -3.75 -5.22
N VAL A 29 -20.36 -2.67 -5.99
CA VAL A 29 -21.59 -1.95 -6.36
C VAL A 29 -22.51 -2.85 -7.18
N VAL A 30 -21.97 -3.59 -8.16
CA VAL A 30 -22.76 -4.56 -8.95
C VAL A 30 -23.31 -5.68 -8.06
N ALA A 31 -22.53 -6.18 -7.10
CA ALA A 31 -22.97 -7.19 -6.14
C ALA A 31 -24.11 -6.68 -5.26
N LEU A 32 -24.03 -5.42 -4.81
CA LEU A 32 -25.04 -4.76 -4.00
C LEU A 32 -26.33 -4.57 -4.80
N ILE A 33 -26.24 -4.10 -6.05
CA ILE A 33 -27.41 -3.98 -6.94
C ILE A 33 -28.04 -5.35 -7.19
N GLY A 34 -27.23 -6.38 -7.46
CA GLY A 34 -27.71 -7.76 -7.64
C GLY A 34 -28.41 -8.31 -6.39
N ALA A 35 -27.91 -7.97 -5.19
CA ALA A 35 -28.53 -8.35 -3.93
C ALA A 35 -29.86 -7.62 -3.68
N ILE A 36 -29.94 -6.32 -4.02
CA ILE A 36 -31.17 -5.51 -3.87
C ILE A 36 -32.27 -6.00 -4.82
N PHE A 37 -31.93 -6.34 -6.06
CA PHE A 37 -32.89 -6.83 -7.06
C PHE A 37 -33.21 -8.34 -6.94
N GLY A 38 -32.64 -9.06 -5.97
CA GLY A 38 -32.86 -10.50 -5.80
C GLY A 38 -32.29 -11.36 -6.94
N LEU A 39 -31.47 -10.78 -7.83
CA LEU A 39 -30.80 -11.48 -8.92
C LEU A 39 -29.54 -12.17 -8.38
N SER A 40 -29.72 -13.41 -7.92
CA SER A 40 -28.65 -14.22 -7.33
C SER A 40 -27.42 -14.34 -8.25
N SER A 41 -27.64 -14.36 -9.58
CA SER A 41 -26.55 -14.40 -10.58
C SER A 41 -25.71 -13.11 -10.58
N VAL A 42 -26.34 -11.94 -10.53
CA VAL A 42 -25.65 -10.64 -10.54
C VAL A 42 -24.90 -10.40 -9.23
N LYS A 43 -25.50 -10.81 -8.10
CA LYS A 43 -24.84 -10.80 -6.78
C LYS A 43 -23.56 -11.63 -6.79
N HIS A 44 -23.60 -12.84 -7.35
CA HIS A 44 -22.45 -13.75 -7.36
C HIS A 44 -21.36 -13.27 -8.34
N VAL A 45 -21.74 -12.76 -9.52
CA VAL A 45 -20.79 -12.20 -10.49
C VAL A 45 -20.12 -10.94 -9.95
N GLY A 46 -20.88 -9.98 -9.43
CA GLY A 46 -20.33 -8.78 -8.81
C GLY A 46 -19.45 -9.11 -7.60
N GLY A 47 -19.87 -10.09 -6.79
CA GLY A 47 -19.11 -10.57 -5.64
C GLY A 47 -17.78 -11.23 -6.03
N SER A 48 -17.76 -12.08 -7.06
CA SER A 48 -16.52 -12.66 -7.59
C SER A 48 -15.58 -11.61 -8.17
N ILE A 49 -16.11 -10.59 -8.86
CA ILE A 49 -15.31 -9.48 -9.39
C ILE A 49 -14.72 -8.64 -8.23
N ALA A 50 -15.52 -8.35 -7.21
CA ALA A 50 -15.08 -7.64 -6.02
C ALA A 50 -13.99 -8.43 -5.28
N PHE A 51 -14.18 -9.74 -5.11
CA PHE A 51 -13.23 -10.62 -4.46
C PHE A 51 -11.93 -10.73 -5.25
N LEU A 52 -11.99 -10.92 -6.57
CA LEU A 52 -10.81 -10.97 -7.43
C LEU A 52 -10.03 -9.65 -7.40
N GLY A 53 -10.73 -8.51 -7.46
CA GLY A 53 -10.13 -7.19 -7.34
C GLY A 53 -9.45 -6.97 -5.98
N ALA A 54 -10.10 -7.39 -4.89
CA ALA A 54 -9.55 -7.29 -3.54
C ALA A 54 -8.33 -8.19 -3.33
N VAL A 55 -8.41 -9.46 -3.75
CA VAL A 55 -7.28 -10.40 -3.67
C VAL A 55 -6.11 -9.91 -4.54
N GLY A 56 -6.37 -9.41 -5.74
CA GLY A 56 -5.35 -8.83 -6.60
C GLY A 56 -4.70 -7.58 -5.99
N PHE A 57 -5.50 -6.68 -5.43
CA PHE A 57 -5.01 -5.45 -4.78
C PHE A 57 -4.17 -5.77 -3.54
N PHE A 58 -4.72 -6.52 -2.60
CA PHE A 58 -4.04 -6.83 -1.33
C PHE A 58 -2.89 -7.80 -1.52
N GLY A 59 -2.99 -8.78 -2.44
CA GLY A 59 -1.89 -9.68 -2.78
C GLY A 59 -0.71 -8.93 -3.39
N TRP A 60 -0.97 -8.02 -4.33
CA TRP A 60 0.09 -7.20 -4.94
C TRP A 60 0.69 -6.20 -3.95
N MET A 61 -0.14 -5.61 -3.09
CA MET A 61 0.30 -4.74 -2.00
C MET A 61 1.17 -5.49 -0.99
N PHE A 62 0.90 -6.77 -0.69
CA PHE A 62 1.73 -7.56 0.21
C PHE A 62 3.12 -7.83 -0.38
N VAL A 63 3.18 -8.28 -1.64
CA VAL A 63 4.45 -8.57 -2.33
C VAL A 63 5.31 -7.32 -2.54
N THR A 64 4.69 -6.19 -2.90
CA THR A 64 5.43 -4.93 -3.14
C THR A 64 5.65 -4.14 -1.84
N GLY A 65 4.74 -4.28 -0.88
CA GLY A 65 4.74 -3.58 0.40
C GLY A 65 5.80 -4.07 1.35
N ASP A 66 6.24 -5.33 1.28
CA ASP A 66 7.37 -5.83 2.06
C ASP A 66 8.68 -5.09 1.69
N LEU A 67 8.88 -4.81 0.39
CA LEU A 67 9.99 -3.95 -0.10
C LEU A 67 9.84 -2.49 0.34
N ALA A 68 8.61 -1.97 0.37
CA ALA A 68 8.34 -0.60 0.82
C ALA A 68 8.45 -0.48 2.35
N GLY A 69 8.07 -1.49 3.11
CA GLY A 69 8.17 -1.61 4.56
C GLY A 69 9.59 -1.84 5.04
N ALA A 70 10.41 -2.55 4.27
CA ALA A 70 11.85 -2.62 4.50
C ALA A 70 12.55 -1.26 4.26
N LEU A 71 12.07 -0.46 3.30
CA LEU A 71 12.56 0.90 3.05
C LEU A 71 11.98 1.96 4.00
N LEU A 72 10.71 1.87 4.41
CA LEU A 72 10.06 2.76 5.37
C LEU A 72 10.45 2.44 6.82
N GLY A 73 10.67 1.15 7.14
CA GLY A 73 11.22 0.71 8.43
C GLY A 73 12.65 1.18 8.63
N ARG A 74 13.44 1.28 7.55
CA ARG A 74 14.79 1.85 7.59
C ARG A 74 14.83 3.39 7.66
N SER A 75 13.73 4.08 7.34
CA SER A 75 13.64 5.54 7.48
C SER A 75 13.45 6.00 8.94
N ARG A 76 12.96 5.11 9.82
CA ARG A 76 12.76 5.42 11.25
C ARG A 76 13.98 5.17 12.13
N GLN A 77 15.02 4.54 11.59
CA GLN A 77 16.32 4.44 12.24
C GLN A 77 17.18 5.60 11.76
N GLY A 78 16.81 6.81 12.23
CA GLY A 78 17.70 7.96 12.12
C GLY A 78 19.06 7.60 12.72
N PRO A 79 20.16 8.19 12.24
CA PRO A 79 21.43 8.16 12.97
C PRO A 79 21.20 8.89 14.30
N GLY A 80 20.79 8.13 15.32
CA GLY A 80 20.93 8.52 16.70
C GLY A 80 22.40 8.43 17.05
N ASP A 81 23.19 9.37 16.52
CA ASP A 81 24.54 9.61 16.99
C ASP A 81 24.44 10.06 18.44
N GLU A 82 24.80 9.12 19.30
CA GLU A 82 25.15 9.27 20.70
C GLU A 82 26.28 10.30 20.86
N ASN A 83 25.99 11.61 20.74
CA ASN A 83 26.99 12.62 21.08
C ASN A 83 26.94 12.93 22.58
N ASN A 84 27.52 12.00 23.32
CA ASN A 84 28.07 12.21 24.65
C ASN A 84 29.02 13.43 24.62
N LYS A 85 28.52 14.60 25.01
CA LYS A 85 29.36 15.73 25.46
C LYS A 85 28.77 16.30 26.75
N ASN A 86 29.07 15.59 27.84
CA ASN A 86 29.09 16.16 29.17
C ASN A 86 30.00 17.40 29.19
N ALA A 87 29.42 18.58 28.97
CA ALA A 87 30.08 19.85 29.15
C ALA A 87 30.18 20.11 30.66
N LYS A 88 31.27 19.63 31.26
CA LYS A 88 31.72 20.09 32.58
C LYS A 88 32.19 21.55 32.42
N VAL A 89 31.27 22.49 32.62
CA VAL A 89 31.59 23.90 32.85
C VAL A 89 30.96 24.29 34.19
N ASP A 90 31.67 24.02 35.27
CA ASP A 90 31.51 24.79 36.50
C ASP A 90 32.61 25.85 36.53
N LYS A 91 32.15 27.10 36.40
CA LYS A 91 32.88 28.33 36.67
C LYS A 91 33.35 28.31 38.14
N ASN A 92 34.53 28.89 38.40
CA ASN A 92 34.81 29.82 39.51
C ASN A 92 36.33 30.05 39.58
N ALA A 93 36.77 31.22 39.11
CA ALA A 93 38.04 31.86 39.46
C ALA A 93 37.78 33.36 39.58
#